data_AF-A0A2A5BYS4-F1
#
_entry.id   AF-A0A2A5BYS4-F1
#
_cell.length_a   1.000
_cell.length_b   1.000
_cell.length_c   1.000
_cell.angle_alpha   90.00
_cell.angle_beta   90.00
_cell.angle_gamma   90.00
#
_symmetry.space_group_name_H-M   'P 1'
#
loop_
_entity.id
_entity.type
_entity.pdbx_description
1 polymer ?
#
loop_
_entity_poly.entity_id
_entity_poly.type
_entity_poly.pdbx_seq_one_letter_code
_entity_poly.pdbx_strand_id
1 'polypeptide(L)' 'MHTFAEPIKYAAQMAASKTAVIDGATSLSYAELYRRCRLLVGSLSALGVKKGDRVAILANNGHRYIESYVAVPAGGLG' A
#
# COMPACT_ATOMS: atom_id res chain seq x y z
N MET A 1 -17.03 5.07 -0.33
CA MET A 1 -16.16 4.21 -1.14
C MET A 1 -15.12 3.61 -0.21
N HIS A 2 -15.24 2.34 0.12
CA HIS A 2 -14.23 1.64 0.93
C HIS A 2 -13.07 1.32 -0.01
N THR A 3 -11.96 2.05 0.11
CA THR A 3 -10.77 1.79 -0.71
C THR A 3 -10.18 0.44 -0.30
N PHE A 4 -9.48 -0.24 -1.21
CA PHE A 4 -8.79 -1.51 -0.95
C PHE A 4 -7.75 -1.44 0.21
N ALA A 5 -7.48 -0.25 0.74
CA ALA A 5 -6.60 -0.04 1.88
C ALA A 5 -7.28 -0.24 3.24
N GLU A 6 -8.60 -0.12 3.34
CA GLU A 6 -9.32 -0.31 4.62
C GLU A 6 -9.12 -1.73 5.18
N PRO A 7 -9.27 -2.83 4.40
CA PRO A 7 -8.99 -4.18 4.89
C PRO A 7 -7.57 -4.34 5.46
N ILE A 8 -6.57 -3.71 4.84
CA ILE A 8 -5.18 -3.77 5.28
C ILE A 8 -4.97 -2.97 6.57
N LYS A 9 -5.62 -1.82 6.69
CA LYS A 9 -5.62 -1.03 7.93
C LYS A 9 -6.27 -1.79 9.09
N TYR A 10 -7.42 -2.42 8.87
CA TYR A 10 -8.07 -3.26 9.87
C TYR A 10 -7.20 -4.46 10.26
N ALA A 11 -6.62 -5.15 9.29
CA ALA A 11 -5.71 -6.27 9.55
C ALA A 11 -4.44 -5.82 10.30
N ALA A 12 -3.91 -4.63 10.02
CA ALA A 12 -2.79 -4.06 10.77
C ALA A 12 -3.14 -3.73 12.23
N GLN A 13 -4.42 -3.49 12.55
CA GLN A 13 -4.89 -3.27 13.91
C GLN A 13 -5.17 -4.58 14.66
N MET A 14 -5.78 -5.55 13.99
CA MET A 14 -6.24 -6.80 14.63
C MET A 14 -5.20 -7.92 14.62
N ALA A 15 -4.32 -7.92 13.62
CA ALA A 15 -3.38 -9.00 13.33
C ALA A 15 -2.02 -8.45 12.88
N ALA A 16 -1.56 -7.39 13.55
CA ALA A 16 -0.37 -6.61 13.21
C ALA A 16 0.86 -7.45 12.82
N SER A 17 1.16 -8.50 13.59
CA SER A 17 2.34 -9.36 13.42
C SER A 17 2.11 -10.55 12.48
N LYS A 18 0.89 -10.77 11.99
CA LYS A 18 0.61 -11.84 11.03
C LYS A 18 1.16 -11.45 9.66
N THR A 19 1.71 -12.42 8.94
CA THR A 19 2.20 -12.26 7.58
C THR A 19 1.07 -11.88 6.63
N ALA A 20 1.26 -10.78 5.90
CA ALA A 20 0.35 -10.28 4.88
C ALA A 20 0.83 -10.63 3.46
N VAL A 21 2.15 -10.59 3.23
CA VAL A 21 2.75 -10.82 1.91
C VAL A 21 4.00 -11.67 2.05
N ILE A 22 4.18 -12.61 1.13
CA ILE A 22 5.41 -13.38 0.95
C ILE A 22 5.84 -13.19 -0.51
N ASP A 23 7.07 -12.76 -0.72
CA ASP A 23 7.67 -12.53 -2.04
C ASP A 23 9.13 -13.03 -2.02
N GLY A 24 9.33 -14.27 -2.46
CA GLY A 24 10.60 -14.97 -2.34
C GLY A 24 11.05 -15.06 -0.87
N ALA A 25 12.25 -14.52 -0.58
CA ALA A 25 12.80 -14.47 0.78
C ALA A 25 12.20 -13.33 1.64
N THR A 26 11.39 -12.44 1.05
CA THR A 26 10.79 -11.32 1.77
C THR A 26 9.44 -11.74 2.34
N SER A 27 9.24 -11.51 3.63
CA SER A 27 7.93 -11.60 4.27
C SER A 27 7.60 -10.27 4.94
N LEU A 28 6.39 -9.78 4.73
CA LEU A 28 5.89 -8.56 5.37
C LEU A 28 4.67 -8.91 6.22
N SER A 29 4.68 -8.44 7.46
CA SER A 29 3.51 -8.43 8.32
C SER A 29 2.49 -7.38 7.88
N TYR A 30 1.25 -7.47 8.38
CA TYR A 30 0.23 -6.46 8.10
C TYR A 30 0.64 -5.06 8.57
N ALA A 31 1.31 -4.95 9.72
CA ALA A 31 1.82 -3.67 10.21
C ALA A 31 2.89 -3.07 9.29
N GLU A 32 3.82 -3.90 8.79
CA GLU A 32 4.86 -3.46 7.86
C GLU A 32 4.27 -3.06 6.51
N LEU A 33 3.38 -3.87 5.94
CA LEU A 33 2.71 -3.54 4.69
C LEU A 33 1.96 -2.21 4.79
N TYR A 34 1.16 -2.03 5.85
CA TYR A 34 0.41 -0.79 6.06
C TYR A 34 1.34 0.42 6.24
N ARG A 35 2.42 0.29 7.01
CA ARG A 35 3.42 1.34 7.17
C ARG A 35 4.03 1.74 5.83
N ARG A 36 4.43 0.77 5.02
CA ARG A 36 5.02 0.99 3.70
C ARG A 36 4.05 1.71 2.76
N CYS A 37 2.79 1.27 2.69
CA CYS A 37 1.76 1.95 1.93
C CYS A 37 1.60 3.42 2.33
N ARG A 38 1.60 3.73 3.64
CA ARG A 38 1.52 5.12 4.13
C ARG A 38 2.73 5.97 3.72
N LEU A 39 3.93 5.40 3.76
CA LEU A 39 5.15 6.09 3.33
C LEU A 39 5.13 6.37 1.82
N LEU A 40 4.62 5.42 1.02
CA LEU A 40 4.46 5.61 -0.41
C LEU A 40 3.46 6.73 -0.74
N VAL A 41 2.31 6.76 -0.07
CA VAL A 41 1.35 7.88 -0.22
C VAL A 41 2.01 9.22 0.10
N GLY A 42 2.71 9.32 1.24
CA GLY A 42 3.41 10.55 1.61
C GLY A 42 4.47 10.98 0.60
N SER A 43 5.19 10.01 0.02
CA SER A 43 6.21 10.28 -1.02
C SER A 43 5.56 10.78 -2.32
N LEU A 44 4.45 10.19 -2.74
CA LEU A 44 3.70 10.65 -3.92
C LEU A 44 3.13 12.05 -3.71
N SER A 45 2.60 12.35 -2.52
CA SER A 45 2.15 13.70 -2.18
C SER A 45 3.30 14.71 -2.20
N ALA A 46 4.49 14.34 -1.71
CA ALA A 46 5.68 15.19 -1.76
C ALA A 46 6.17 15.45 -3.20
N LEU A 47 5.93 14.51 -4.12
CA LEU A 47 6.19 14.68 -5.56
C LEU A 47 5.11 15.52 -6.27
N GLY A 48 4.09 16.00 -5.55
CA GLY A 48 3.06 16.88 -6.08
C GLY A 48 1.83 16.17 -6.65
N VAL A 49 1.71 14.85 -6.47
CA VAL A 49 0.54 14.10 -6.91
C VAL A 49 -0.67 14.48 -6.05
N LYS A 50 -1.78 14.80 -6.72
CA LYS A 50 -3.04 15.27 -6.11
C LYS A 50 -4.17 14.28 -6.33
N LYS A 51 -5.22 14.43 -5.52
CA LYS A 51 -6.46 13.68 -5.70
C LYS A 51 -7.01 13.85 -7.13
N GLY A 52 -7.31 12.72 -7.77
CA GLY A 52 -7.77 12.66 -9.16
C GLY A 52 -6.64 12.54 -10.19
N ASP A 53 -5.37 12.70 -9.80
CA ASP A 53 -4.24 12.42 -10.69
C ASP A 53 -4.12 10.92 -10.95
N ARG A 54 -3.65 10.57 -12.14
CA ARG A 54 -3.48 9.18 -12.57
C ARG A 54 -2.04 8.74 -12.33
N VAL A 55 -1.86 7.67 -11.54
CA VAL A 55 -0.55 7.08 -11.29
C VAL A 55 -0.43 5.75 -12.04
N ALA A 56 0.54 5.64 -12.93
CA ALA A 56 0.88 4.38 -13.59
C ALA A 56 1.78 3.53 -12.69
N ILE A 57 1.49 2.23 -12.58
CA ILE A 57 2.32 1.27 -11.86
C ILE A 57 3.01 0.37 -12.89
N LEU A 58 4.33 0.48 -12.98
CA LEU A 58 5.16 -0.42 -13.79
C LEU A 58 6.08 -1.21 -12.85
N ALA A 59 5.64 -2.41 -12.50
CA ALA A 59 6.37 -3.31 -11.61
C ALA A 59 6.04 -4.77 -11.92
N ASN A 60 6.96 -5.67 -11.60
CA ASN A 60 6.69 -7.11 -11.60
C ASN A 60 5.75 -7.46 -10.44
N ASN A 61 5.04 -8.58 -10.57
CA ASN A 61 4.28 -9.16 -9.47
C ASN A 61 5.22 -9.42 -8.28
N GLY A 62 4.86 -8.89 -7.11
CA GLY A 62 5.66 -8.96 -5.89
C GLY A 62 5.18 -7.96 -4.84
N HIS A 63 5.92 -7.87 -3.74
CA HIS A 63 5.53 -7.03 -2.59
C HIS A 63 5.39 -5.54 -2.95
N ARG A 64 6.23 -5.03 -3.86
CA ARG A 64 6.17 -3.62 -4.31
C ARG A 64 4.94 -3.33 -5.16
N TYR A 65 4.51 -4.30 -5.96
CA TYR A 65 3.32 -4.16 -6.79
C TYR A 65 2.08 -4.07 -5.91
N ILE A 66 1.90 -4.99 -4.96
CA ILE A 66 0.76 -4.95 -4.05
C ILE A 66 0.78 -3.71 -3.14
N GLU A 67 1.95 -3.31 -2.66
CA GLU A 67 2.12 -2.05 -1.91
C GLU A 67 1.62 -0.84 -2.72
N SER A 68 2.04 -0.74 -3.99
CA SER A 68 1.64 0.36 -4.88
C SER A 68 0.16 0.32 -5.22
N TYR A 69 -0.37 -0.88 -5.50
CA TYR A 69 -1.77 -1.11 -5.82
C TYR A 69 -2.70 -0.73 -4.67
N VAL A 70 -2.26 -0.93 -3.42
CA VAL A 70 -3.01 -0.55 -2.22
C VAL A 70 -2.83 0.93 -1.91
N ALA A 71 -1.60 1.44 -1.96
CA ALA A 71 -1.26 2.79 -1.52
C ALA A 71 -1.90 3.87 -2.41
N VAL A 72 -1.86 3.71 -3.74
CA VAL A 72 -2.32 4.74 -4.68
C VAL A 72 -3.80 5.08 -4.47
N PRO A 73 -4.75 4.12 -4.44
CA PRO A 73 -6.14 4.43 -4.11
C PRO A 73 -6.33 4.94 -2.68
N ALA A 74 -5.51 4.50 -1.72
CA ALA A 74 -5.59 4.95 -0.32
C ALA A 74 -5.30 6.45 -0.16
N GLY A 75 -4.40 6.99 -0.97
CA GLY A 75 -4.08 8.42 -1.00
C GLY A 75 -5.17 9.29 -1.63
N GLY A 76 -6.28 8.69 -2.11
CA GLY A 76 -7.28 9.38 -2.90
C GLY A 76 -6.81 9.70 -4.32
N LEU A 77 -5.81 8.97 -4.83
CA LEU A 77 -5.21 9.18 -6.15
C LEU A 77 -5.91 8.35 -7.25
N GLY A 78 -7.23 8.22 -7.14
CA GLY A 78 -8.08 7.47 -8.05
C GLY A 78 -9.52 7.97 -8.03
#